data_AF-A0A183P038-F1
#
_entry.id   AF-A0A183P038-F1
#
_cell.length_a   1.000
_cell.length_b   1.000
_cell.length_c   1.000
_cell.angle_alpha   90.00
_cell.angle_beta   90.00
_cell.angle_gamma   90.00
#
_symmetry.space_group_name_H-M   'P 1'
#
loop_
_entity.id
_entity.type
_entity.pdbx_description
1 polymer ?
#
loop_
_entity_poly.entity_id
_entity_poly.type
_entity_poly.pdbx_seq_one_letter_code
_entity_poly.pdbx_strand_id
1 'polypeptide(L)'
;MVVSDQQLVHTPFVSSGYWSPCVLLYTWLCATLAAGSVKHLTELIITNQLSNGLALIRPPGHHAMRSEACGYCIFNNIAITAAKFLQPSDVNTVTKKSINKHNLTYLQRILIIDWDVHHGQGTQYAFYNDNR
;
A
#
# COMPACT_ATOMS: atom_id res chain seq x y z
N MET A 1 24.39 -18.39 -9.47
CA MET A 1 24.84 -17.57 -8.33
C MET A 1 24.21 -18.16 -7.08
N VAL A 2 24.94 -19.06 -6.43
CA VAL A 2 24.52 -19.69 -5.17
C VAL A 2 24.77 -18.66 -4.07
N VAL A 3 23.73 -18.17 -3.41
CA VAL A 3 23.89 -17.32 -2.22
C VAL A 3 23.88 -18.27 -1.02
N SER A 4 25.09 -18.55 -0.52
CA SER A 4 25.35 -19.25 0.74
C SER A 4 24.94 -18.41 1.94
N ASP A 5 24.35 -19.06 2.95
CA ASP A 5 24.25 -18.63 4.34
C ASP A 5 24.03 -17.13 4.60
N GLN A 6 22.81 -16.66 4.36
CA GLN A 6 22.32 -15.51 5.14
C GLN A 6 21.69 -16.04 6.42
N GLN A 7 22.32 -15.69 7.54
CA GLN A 7 21.83 -15.95 8.88
C GLN A 7 20.36 -15.52 8.98
N LEU A 8 19.47 -16.49 9.18
CA LEU A 8 18.10 -16.28 9.59
C LEU A 8 18.14 -15.65 10.99
N VAL A 9 18.09 -14.32 11.05
CA VAL A 9 17.89 -13.61 12.31
C VAL A 9 16.48 -13.96 12.75
N HIS A 10 16.35 -14.87 13.73
CA HIS A 10 15.08 -15.14 14.40
C HIS A 10 14.63 -13.86 15.11
N THR A 11 13.85 -13.05 14.41
CA THR A 11 13.05 -12.00 15.03
C THR A 11 11.84 -12.70 15.67
N PRO A 12 11.47 -12.39 16.92
CA PRO A 12 10.39 -13.08 17.63
C PRO A 12 8.98 -12.73 17.09
N PHE A 13 8.88 -12.17 15.88
CA PHE A 13 7.61 -11.76 15.26
C PHE A 13 7.17 -12.71 14.12
N VAL A 14 7.69 -13.93 14.07
CA VAL A 14 7.24 -14.92 13.09
C VAL A 14 6.15 -15.77 13.75
N SER A 15 4.90 -15.34 13.61
CA SER A 15 3.76 -16.18 13.94
C SER A 15 3.77 -17.42 13.04
N SER A 16 3.60 -18.57 13.67
CA SER A 16 3.56 -19.89 13.08
C SER A 16 2.38 -20.05 12.14
N GLY A 17 2.61 -20.04 10.83
CA GLY A 17 1.60 -20.39 9.84
C GLY A 17 2.08 -20.19 8.41
N TYR A 18 1.51 -20.94 7.47
CA TYR A 18 1.73 -20.88 6.02
C TYR A 18 1.44 -19.50 5.37
N TRP A 19 1.18 -18.47 6.18
CA TRP A 19 0.72 -17.14 5.81
C TRP A 19 1.78 -16.04 6.01
N SER A 20 2.87 -16.34 6.73
CA SER A 20 3.88 -15.37 7.12
C SER A 20 4.93 -15.15 6.01
N PRO A 21 5.18 -13.90 5.56
CA PRO A 21 6.25 -13.59 4.63
C PRO A 21 7.63 -13.97 5.18
N CYS A 22 8.55 -14.41 4.33
CA CYS A 22 9.96 -14.50 4.72
C CYS A 22 10.52 -13.08 4.92
N VAL A 23 11.02 -12.79 6.12
CA VAL A 23 11.58 -11.48 6.49
C VAL A 23 13.10 -11.55 6.49
N LEU A 24 13.72 -10.73 5.65
CA LEU A 24 15.18 -10.55 5.54
C LEU A 24 15.56 -9.14 6.02
N LEU A 25 16.86 -8.90 6.22
CA LEU A 25 17.39 -7.63 6.73
C LEU A 25 16.85 -6.39 5.99
N TYR A 26 16.69 -6.49 4.66
CA TYR A 26 16.23 -5.39 3.82
C TYR A 26 14.72 -5.38 3.56
N THR A 27 13.94 -6.31 4.12
CA THR A 27 12.49 -6.42 3.85
C THR A 27 11.75 -5.14 4.22
N TRP A 28 12.07 -4.51 5.35
CA TRP A 28 11.45 -3.26 5.78
C TRP A 28 11.73 -2.10 4.80
N LEU A 29 13.00 -1.96 4.38
CA LEU A 29 13.39 -0.93 3.42
C LEU A 29 12.68 -1.13 2.09
N CYS A 30 12.70 -2.35 1.54
CA CYS A 30 12.01 -2.68 0.30
C CYS A 30 10.50 -2.46 0.40
N ALA A 31 9.86 -2.83 1.51
CA ALA A 31 8.43 -2.60 1.74
C ALA A 31 8.08 -1.11 1.78
N THR A 32 8.90 -0.31 2.45
CA THR A 32 8.73 1.15 2.51
C THR A 32 8.89 1.79 1.14
N LEU A 33 9.91 1.37 0.37
CA LEU A 33 10.11 1.82 -1.00
C LEU A 33 8.95 1.41 -1.91
N ALA A 34 8.46 0.17 -1.80
CA ALA A 34 7.33 -0.31 -2.58
C ALA A 34 6.07 0.54 -2.35
N ALA A 35 5.69 0.77 -1.10
CA ALA A 35 4.56 1.64 -0.77
C ALA A 35 4.80 3.10 -1.22
N GLY A 36 6.01 3.62 -1.02
CA GLY A 36 6.41 4.96 -1.42
C GLY A 36 6.35 5.18 -2.94
N SER A 37 6.76 4.18 -3.73
CA SER A 37 6.70 4.24 -5.20
C SER A 37 5.28 4.36 -5.73
N VAL A 38 4.32 3.59 -5.21
CA VAL A 38 2.91 3.68 -5.61
C VAL A 38 2.32 5.04 -5.25
N LYS A 39 2.60 5.51 -4.02
CA LYS A 39 2.18 6.85 -3.57
C LYS A 39 2.74 7.92 -4.50
N HIS A 40 4.04 7.90 -4.78
CA HIS A 40 4.69 8.93 -5.59
C HIS A 40 4.19 8.92 -7.03
N LEU A 41 4.03 7.75 -7.65
CA LEU A 41 3.43 7.64 -8.98
C LEU A 41 2.02 8.23 -9.03
N THR A 42 1.20 7.93 -8.01
CA THR A 42 -0.17 8.48 -7.89
C THR A 42 -0.15 10.00 -7.72
N GLU A 43 0.81 10.53 -6.96
CA GLU A 43 1.02 11.97 -6.79
C GLU A 43 1.32 12.68 -8.12
N LEU A 44 2.20 12.10 -8.94
CA LEU A 44 2.52 12.64 -10.27
C LEU A 44 1.31 12.63 -11.21
N ILE A 45 0.47 11.57 -11.16
CA ILE A 45 -0.75 11.48 -11.96
C ILE A 45 -1.79 12.51 -11.51
N ILE A 46 -2.07 12.59 -10.20
CA ILE A 46 -3.07 13.53 -9.64
C ILE A 46 -2.65 15.00 -9.87
N THR A 47 -1.35 15.28 -9.89
CA THR A 47 -0.81 16.63 -10.17
C THR A 47 -0.66 16.93 -11.67
N ASN A 48 -1.21 16.09 -12.55
CA ASN A 48 -1.15 16.21 -14.01
C ASN A 48 0.28 16.25 -14.59
N GLN A 49 1.28 15.69 -13.89
CA GLN A 49 2.63 15.51 -14.42
C GLN A 49 2.74 14.27 -15.31
N LEU A 50 1.88 13.27 -15.10
CA LEU A 50 1.78 12.05 -15.89
C LEU A 50 0.31 11.75 -16.20
N SER A 51 0.04 11.11 -17.34
CA SER A 51 -1.32 10.64 -17.69
C SER A 51 -1.67 9.28 -17.06
N ASN A 52 -0.67 8.42 -16.86
CA ASN A 52 -0.77 7.10 -16.23
C ASN A 52 0.63 6.61 -15.82
N GLY A 53 0.73 5.43 -15.20
CA GLY A 53 2.02 4.81 -14.92
C GLY A 53 1.90 3.39 -14.36
N LEU A 54 3.05 2.72 -14.23
CA LEU A 54 3.20 1.38 -13.69
C LEU A 54 4.33 1.36 -12.66
N ALA A 55 4.06 0.83 -11.46
CA ALA A 55 5.07 0.65 -10.42
C ALA A 55 5.47 -0.83 -10.34
N LEU A 56 6.71 -1.15 -10.78
CA LEU A 56 7.28 -2.49 -10.67
C LEU A 56 7.96 -2.65 -9.30
N ILE A 57 7.23 -3.18 -8.33
CA ILE A 57 7.63 -3.17 -6.92
C ILE A 57 7.63 -4.56 -6.29
N ARG A 58 8.44 -4.71 -5.24
CA ARG A 58 8.43 -5.85 -4.31
C ARG A 58 8.85 -5.38 -2.90
N PRO A 59 8.27 -5.91 -1.81
CA PRO A 59 7.21 -6.94 -1.75
C PRO A 59 5.83 -6.48 -2.26
N PRO A 60 4.90 -7.42 -2.58
CA PRO A 60 3.51 -7.11 -2.92
C PRO A 60 2.75 -6.52 -1.71
N GLY A 61 1.46 -6.17 -1.90
CA GLY A 61 0.70 -5.47 -0.85
C GLY A 61 -0.72 -5.96 -0.54
N HIS A 62 -1.48 -6.53 -1.49
CA HIS A 62 -2.94 -6.66 -1.36
C HIS A 62 -3.44 -7.61 -0.25
N HIS A 63 -2.57 -8.45 0.32
CA HIS A 63 -2.89 -9.32 1.45
C HIS A 63 -2.56 -8.69 2.82
N ALA A 64 -1.70 -7.66 2.87
CA ALA A 64 -1.27 -7.07 4.14
C ALA A 64 -2.46 -6.43 4.87
N MET A 65 -2.62 -6.79 6.14
CA MET A 65 -3.69 -6.34 7.01
C MET A 65 -3.21 -5.18 7.90
N ARG A 66 -4.13 -4.57 8.67
CA ARG A 66 -3.83 -3.39 9.51
C ARG A 66 -2.69 -3.61 10.50
N SER A 67 -2.54 -4.82 11.03
CA SER A 67 -1.55 -5.13 12.07
C SER A 67 -0.87 -6.48 11.86
N GLU A 68 -0.88 -6.98 10.62
CA GLU A 68 -0.36 -8.30 10.28
C GLU A 68 0.11 -8.35 8.82
N ALA A 69 1.30 -8.92 8.62
CA ALA A 69 1.83 -9.24 7.30
C ALA A 69 1.28 -10.60 6.83
N CYS A 70 0.92 -10.72 5.55
CA CYS A 70 0.26 -11.91 5.03
C CYS A 70 0.60 -12.12 3.55
N GLY A 71 0.77 -13.37 3.09
CA GLY A 71 0.88 -13.68 1.65
C GLY A 71 2.00 -12.90 0.95
N TYR A 72 3.20 -12.90 1.53
CA TYR A 72 4.36 -12.10 1.09
C TYR A 72 4.22 -10.57 1.18
N CYS A 73 3.06 -10.07 1.60
CA CYS A 73 2.78 -8.65 1.73
C CYS A 73 3.13 -8.15 3.13
N ILE A 74 3.99 -7.12 3.21
CA ILE A 74 4.37 -6.47 4.47
C ILE A 74 3.48 -5.25 4.73
N PHE A 75 3.34 -4.39 3.70
CA PHE A 75 2.48 -3.22 3.72
C PHE A 75 1.51 -3.27 2.56
N ASN A 76 0.28 -2.81 2.79
CA ASN A 76 -0.70 -2.73 1.71
C ASN A 76 -0.47 -1.47 0.88
N ASN A 77 0.40 -1.59 -0.13
CA ASN A 77 0.82 -0.49 -1.01
C ASN A 77 -0.38 0.27 -1.61
N ILE A 78 -1.42 -0.46 -2.01
CA ILE A 78 -2.64 0.09 -2.61
C ILE A 78 -3.50 0.78 -1.56
N ALA A 79 -3.78 0.13 -0.43
CA ALA A 79 -4.62 0.72 0.61
C ALA A 79 -3.98 1.96 1.26
N ILE A 80 -2.66 1.95 1.50
CA ILE A 80 -1.92 3.12 2.00
C ILE A 80 -2.04 4.28 1.02
N THR A 81 -1.88 4.03 -0.28
CA THR A 81 -1.97 5.07 -1.31
C THR A 81 -3.39 5.61 -1.44
N ALA A 82 -4.39 4.74 -1.49
CA ALA A 82 -5.79 5.14 -1.57
C ALA A 82 -6.18 5.98 -0.35
N ALA A 83 -5.89 5.52 0.87
CA ALA A 83 -6.17 6.26 2.11
C ALA A 83 -5.45 7.63 2.16
N LYS A 84 -4.27 7.75 1.54
CA LYS A 84 -3.53 9.03 1.49
C LYS A 84 -4.23 10.08 0.63
N PHE A 85 -4.86 9.68 -0.47
CA PHE A 85 -5.48 10.59 -1.43
C PHE A 85 -7.00 10.66 -1.30
N LEU A 86 -7.64 9.72 -0.60
CA LEU A 86 -9.08 9.78 -0.32
C LEU A 86 -9.38 10.94 0.65
N GLN A 87 -10.45 11.69 0.40
CA GLN A 87 -10.92 12.74 1.31
C GLN A 87 -11.21 12.14 2.70
N PRO A 88 -10.93 12.81 3.83
CA PRO A 88 -11.37 12.33 5.14
C PRO A 88 -12.90 12.45 5.33
N SER A 89 -13.51 11.50 6.04
CA SER A 89 -14.97 11.40 6.20
C SER A 89 -15.58 12.55 7.01
N ASP A 90 -14.80 13.15 7.91
CA ASP A 90 -15.27 14.15 8.89
C ASP A 90 -15.21 15.61 8.37
N VAL A 91 -14.96 15.82 7.08
CA VAL A 91 -14.76 17.16 6.53
C VAL A 91 -16.07 17.70 5.95
N ASN A 92 -16.90 18.28 6.82
CA ASN A 92 -17.98 19.22 6.44
C ASN A 92 -17.44 20.59 5.97
N THR A 93 -16.11 20.74 5.89
CA THR A 93 -15.44 22.00 5.55
C THR A 93 -14.37 21.70 4.52
N VAL A 94 -14.72 21.49 3.26
CA VAL A 94 -13.86 21.82 2.13
C VAL A 94 -14.64 21.64 0.83
N THR A 95 -15.03 22.79 0.30
CA THR A 95 -15.44 23.08 -1.06
C THR A 95 -14.67 22.28 -2.11
N LYS A 96 -15.36 21.88 -3.18
CA LYS A 96 -14.83 21.57 -4.53
C LYS A 96 -13.39 22.06 -4.69
N LYS A 97 -12.42 21.14 -4.74
CA LYS A 97 -10.99 21.46 -4.97
C LYS A 97 -10.41 22.42 -3.90
N SER A 98 -10.45 22.05 -2.61
CA SER A 98 -9.60 22.76 -1.64
C SER A 98 -8.17 22.29 -1.79
N ILE A 99 -7.38 23.17 -2.40
CA ILE A 99 -5.94 23.17 -2.30
C ILE A 99 -5.65 23.51 -0.82
N ASN A 100 -5.33 22.51 -0.01
CA ASN A 100 -4.79 22.77 1.34
C ASN A 100 -3.53 23.64 1.21
N LYS A 101 -3.11 24.28 2.30
CA LYS A 101 -1.87 25.10 2.41
C LYS A 101 -0.58 24.38 1.92
N HIS A 102 -0.67 23.07 1.66
CA HIS A 102 0.36 22.17 1.14
C HIS A 102 0.06 21.54 -0.25
N ASN A 103 -0.85 22.09 -1.05
CA ASN A 103 -1.20 21.61 -2.41
C ASN A 103 -1.69 20.14 -2.52
N LEU A 104 -2.15 19.52 -1.43
CA LEU A 104 -2.72 18.18 -1.49
C LEU A 104 -4.11 18.20 -2.15
N THR A 105 -4.24 17.50 -3.27
CA THR A 105 -5.51 17.24 -3.93
C THR A 105 -6.09 15.94 -3.40
N TYR A 106 -7.28 16.00 -2.82
CA TYR A 106 -8.00 14.81 -2.36
C TYR A 106 -9.06 14.37 -3.37
N LEU A 107 -9.20 13.06 -3.53
CA LEU A 107 -10.18 12.41 -4.38
C LEU A 107 -11.44 12.08 -3.57
N GLN A 108 -12.60 12.30 -4.18
CA GLN A 108 -13.88 11.95 -3.55
C GLN A 108 -14.18 10.46 -3.60
N ARG A 109 -13.66 9.77 -4.62
CA ARG A 109 -13.87 8.35 -4.86
C ARG A 109 -12.65 7.73 -5.51
N ILE A 110 -12.35 6.48 -5.19
CA ILE A 110 -11.23 5.72 -5.75
C ILE A 110 -11.73 4.33 -6.16
N LEU A 111 -11.50 3.95 -7.42
CA LEU A 111 -11.73 2.58 -7.87
C LEU A 111 -10.43 1.78 -7.76
N ILE A 112 -10.46 0.67 -7.03
CA ILE A 112 -9.38 -0.33 -6.99
C ILE A 112 -9.85 -1.54 -7.78
N ILE A 113 -9.08 -1.92 -8.81
CA ILE A 113 -9.28 -3.16 -9.57
C ILE A 113 -8.15 -4.10 -9.19
N ASP A 114 -8.48 -5.18 -8.50
CA ASP A 114 -7.56 -6.26 -8.18
C ASP A 114 -7.83 -7.44 -9.12
N TRP A 115 -6.95 -7.63 -10.10
CA TRP A 115 -7.03 -8.74 -11.05
C TRP A 115 -6.13 -9.92 -10.68
N ASP A 116 -5.44 -9.84 -9.53
CA ASP A 116 -4.55 -10.91 -9.11
C ASP A 116 -5.38 -12.20 -8.94
N VAL A 117 -4.76 -13.35 -9.18
CA VAL A 117 -5.44 -14.64 -9.03
C VAL A 117 -5.83 -14.91 -7.58
N HIS A 118 -5.12 -14.31 -6.63
CA HIS A 118 -5.43 -14.39 -5.21
C HIS A 118 -6.33 -13.24 -4.77
N HIS A 119 -7.26 -13.55 -3.86
CA HIS A 119 -8.11 -12.54 -3.26
C HIS A 119 -7.30 -11.58 -2.37
N GLY A 120 -7.33 -10.27 -2.67
CA GLY A 120 -6.74 -9.21 -1.87
C GLY A 120 -7.54 -8.85 -0.62
N GLN A 121 -7.69 -9.79 0.32
CA GLN A 121 -8.43 -9.62 1.58
C GLN A 121 -7.93 -8.44 2.43
N GLY A 122 -6.63 -8.13 2.40
CA GLY A 122 -6.08 -6.96 3.09
C GLY A 122 -6.66 -5.65 2.55
N THR A 123 -6.77 -5.55 1.23
CA THR A 123 -7.39 -4.39 0.56
C THR A 123 -8.89 -4.33 0.82
N GLN A 124 -9.58 -5.48 0.77
CA GLN A 124 -11.00 -5.56 1.10
C GLN A 124 -11.28 -5.07 2.53
N TYR A 125 -10.56 -5.58 3.53
CA TYR A 125 -10.76 -5.19 4.92
C TYR A 125 -10.41 -3.73 5.21
N ALA A 126 -9.46 -3.15 4.46
CA ALA A 126 -9.11 -1.73 4.61
C ALA A 126 -10.28 -0.79 4.29
N PHE A 127 -11.19 -1.18 3.38
CA PHE A 127 -12.28 -0.32 2.89
C PHE A 127 -13.67 -0.97 3.02
N TYR A 128 -13.81 -2.05 3.79
CA TYR A 128 -15.05 -2.84 3.84
C TYR A 128 -16.29 -2.02 4.21
N ASN A 129 -16.10 -1.00 5.07
CA ASN A 129 -17.15 -0.09 5.52
C ASN A 129 -16.99 1.33 4.93
N ASP A 130 -16.13 1.52 3.93
CA ASP A 130 -15.94 2.81 3.25
C ASP A 130 -16.69 2.80 1.91
N ASN A 131 -17.59 3.77 1.71
CA ASN A 131 -18.47 3.83 0.54
C ASN A 131 -18.00 4.83 -0.52
N ARG A 132 -16.77 5.33 -0.41
CA ARG A 132 -16.17 6.35 -1.29
C ARG A 132 -15.15 5.70 -2.23
#